data_AF-A0A554KQY3-F1
#
_entry.id   AF-A0A554KQY3-F1
#
_cell.length_a   1.000
_cell.length_b   1.000
_cell.length_c   1.000
_cell.angle_alpha   90.00
_cell.angle_beta   90.00
_cell.angle_gamma   90.00
#
_symmetry.space_group_name_H-M   'P 1'
#
loop_
_entity.id
_entity.type
_entity.pdbx_description
1 polymer ?
#
loop_
_entity_poly.entity_id
_entity_poly.type
_entity_poly.pdbx_seq_one_letter_code
_entity_poly.pdbx_strand_id
1 'polypeptide(L)'
;MRSIDDSRNEYMRELSRRSSESRAYGPHQLTGLEIANILEDWEHKSLYMKLAKKHGGSEMLRLAKTVAENKEVRNKGAYFMKILKNQNLRKYENVPKYEK
;
A
#
# COMPACT_ATOMS: atom_id res chain seq x y z
N MET A 1 -36.69 20.96 20.85
CA MET A 1 -35.37 21.59 20.68
C MET A 1 -34.34 20.52 20.97
N ARG A 2 -33.50 20.08 20.01
CA ARG A 2 -32.46 19.07 20.29
C ARG A 2 -31.45 19.65 21.26
N SER A 3 -31.09 18.89 22.29
CA SER A 3 -30.08 19.33 23.24
C SER A 3 -28.71 19.36 22.55
N ILE A 4 -27.84 20.29 22.96
CA ILE A 4 -26.46 20.39 22.44
C ILE A 4 -25.69 19.07 22.68
N ASP A 5 -26.04 18.35 23.75
CA ASP A 5 -25.45 17.08 24.12
C ASP A 5 -25.82 15.94 23.15
N ASP A 6 -27.09 15.88 22.70
CA ASP A 6 -27.54 14.90 21.69
C ASP A 6 -26.78 15.06 20.37
N SER A 7 -26.57 16.31 19.94
CA SER A 7 -25.86 16.61 18.69
C SER A 7 -24.37 16.26 18.77
N ARG A 8 -23.74 16.48 19.94
CA ARG A 8 -22.35 16.07 20.19
C ARG A 8 -22.20 14.55 20.16
N ASN A 9 -23.12 13.81 20.77
CA ASN A 9 -23.08 12.34 20.82
C ASN A 9 -23.33 11.69 19.46
N GLU A 10 -24.17 12.30 18.61
CA GLU A 10 -24.37 11.88 17.22
C GLU A 10 -23.12 12.13 16.38
N TYR A 11 -22.48 13.31 16.53
CA TYR A 11 -21.22 13.65 15.87
C TYR A 11 -20.07 12.69 16.23
N MET A 12 -19.92 12.37 17.51
CA MET A 12 -18.87 11.44 17.97
C MET A 12 -19.09 10.01 17.45
N ARG A 13 -20.35 9.54 17.37
CA ARG A 13 -20.68 8.25 16.76
C ARG A 13 -20.33 8.19 15.28
N GLU A 14 -20.61 9.26 14.55
CA GLU A 14 -20.30 9.36 13.12
C GLU A 14 -18.79 9.39 12.87
N LEU A 15 -18.00 10.09 13.70
CA LEU A 15 -16.54 10.03 13.65
C LEU A 15 -15.99 8.63 13.92
N SER A 16 -16.50 7.92 14.94
CA SER A 16 -16.12 6.53 15.22
C SER A 16 -16.47 5.58 14.07
N ARG A 17 -17.66 5.74 13.46
CA ARG A 17 -18.07 4.96 12.27
C ARG A 17 -17.08 5.17 11.13
N ARG A 18 -16.77 6.42 10.79
CA ARG A 18 -15.80 6.75 9.71
C ARG A 18 -14.39 6.25 10.00
N SER A 19 -13.93 6.34 11.25
CA SER A 19 -12.64 5.80 11.67
C SER A 19 -12.58 4.28 11.54
N SER A 20 -13.69 3.58 11.77
CA SER A 20 -13.77 2.12 11.61
C SER A 20 -13.78 1.67 10.14
N GLU A 21 -14.28 2.54 9.25
CA GLU A 21 -14.32 2.33 7.79
C GLU A 21 -12.94 2.59 7.16
N SER A 22 -12.24 3.64 7.58
CA SER A 22 -10.86 3.91 7.19
C SER A 22 -9.89 3.16 8.09
N ARG A 23 -9.67 1.85 7.83
CA ARG A 23 -8.74 1.00 8.59
C ARG A 23 -7.24 1.31 8.39
N ALA A 24 -6.90 2.51 7.90
CA ALA A 24 -5.52 2.97 7.70
C ALA A 24 -5.05 3.76 8.93
N TYR A 25 -4.50 3.05 9.90
CA TYR A 25 -4.01 3.56 11.18
C TYR A 25 -2.54 3.99 11.16
N GLY A 26 -1.81 3.82 10.04
CA GLY A 26 -0.41 4.19 9.94
C GLY A 26 0.07 4.53 8.51
N PRO A 27 1.23 5.21 8.38
CA PRO A 27 1.75 5.69 7.09
C PRO A 27 1.85 4.61 6.01
N HIS A 28 2.34 3.42 6.37
CA HIS A 28 2.46 2.31 5.41
C HIS A 28 1.11 1.78 4.91
N GLN A 29 0.03 1.92 5.70
CA GLN A 29 -1.29 1.49 5.27
C GLN A 29 -1.85 2.45 4.22
N LEU A 30 -1.66 3.76 4.40
CA LEU A 30 -2.00 4.76 3.39
C LEU A 30 -1.23 4.52 2.10
N THR A 31 0.09 4.32 2.19
CA THR A 31 0.91 4.01 1.01
C THR A 31 0.48 2.71 0.33
N GLY A 32 0.14 1.67 1.10
CA GLY A 32 -0.37 0.42 0.54
C GLY A 32 -1.68 0.58 -0.22
N LEU A 33 -2.59 1.43 0.26
CA LEU A 33 -3.83 1.77 -0.44
C LEU A 33 -3.55 2.58 -1.71
N GLU A 34 -2.62 3.53 -1.65
CA GLU A 34 -2.22 4.31 -2.82
C GLU A 34 -1.61 3.43 -3.92
N ILE A 35 -0.74 2.47 -3.54
CA ILE A 35 -0.19 1.47 -4.48
C ILE A 35 -1.30 0.63 -5.10
N ALA A 36 -2.25 0.14 -4.30
CA ALA A 36 -3.39 -0.64 -4.80
C ALA A 36 -4.21 0.15 -5.83
N ASN A 37 -4.42 1.45 -5.56
CA ASN A 37 -5.12 2.34 -6.47
C ASN A 37 -4.35 2.57 -7.78
N ILE A 38 -3.04 2.85 -7.70
CA ILE A 38 -2.16 3.07 -8.87
C ILE A 38 -2.11 1.83 -9.77
N LEU A 39 -2.07 0.64 -9.17
CA LEU A 39 -2.00 -0.62 -9.90
C LEU A 39 -3.38 -1.17 -10.30
N GLU A 40 -4.47 -0.47 -9.94
CA GLU A 40 -5.85 -0.92 -10.14
C GLU A 40 -6.12 -2.33 -9.56
N ASP A 41 -5.44 -2.67 -8.45
CA ASP A 41 -5.43 -3.98 -7.84
C ASP A 41 -5.84 -3.91 -6.35
N TRP A 42 -7.12 -3.62 -6.15
CA TRP A 42 -7.70 -3.47 -4.82
C TRP A 42 -7.85 -4.79 -4.06
N GLU A 43 -7.92 -5.92 -4.76
CA GLU A 43 -7.98 -7.26 -4.18
C GLU A 43 -6.74 -7.55 -3.32
N HIS A 44 -5.57 -7.07 -3.74
CA HIS A 44 -4.30 -7.29 -3.06
C HIS A 44 -3.85 -6.12 -2.17
N LYS A 45 -4.72 -5.16 -1.81
CA LYS A 45 -4.36 -3.99 -0.97
C LYS A 45 -3.59 -4.35 0.31
N SER A 46 -3.99 -5.42 0.99
CA SER A 46 -3.32 -5.90 2.22
C SER A 46 -1.88 -6.37 1.96
N LEU A 47 -1.61 -6.94 0.79
CA LEU A 47 -0.25 -7.30 0.36
C LEU A 47 0.59 -6.04 0.16
N TYR A 48 0.06 -5.03 -0.53
CA TYR A 48 0.78 -3.77 -0.76
C TYR A 48 1.10 -3.02 0.54
N MET A 49 0.20 -3.03 1.52
CA MET A 49 0.50 -2.51 2.87
C MET A 49 1.68 -3.24 3.53
N LYS A 50 1.71 -4.58 3.44
CA LYS A 50 2.82 -5.40 3.97
C LYS A 50 4.13 -5.08 3.27
N LEU A 51 4.11 -4.91 1.95
CA LEU A 51 5.29 -4.56 1.15
C LEU A 51 5.81 -3.16 1.48
N ALA A 52 4.92 -2.17 1.59
CA ALA A 52 5.28 -0.81 1.99
C ALA A 52 5.89 -0.76 3.40
N LYS A 53 5.42 -1.62 4.32
CA LYS A 53 6.02 -1.77 5.65
C LYS A 53 7.39 -2.44 5.61
N LYS A 54 7.56 -3.47 4.77
CA LYS A 54 8.79 -4.29 4.72
C LYS A 54 9.94 -3.66 3.93
N HIS A 55 9.63 -3.01 2.81
CA HIS A 55 10.60 -2.50 1.85
C HIS A 55 10.65 -0.96 1.80
N GLY A 56 9.88 -0.28 2.66
CA GLY A 56 9.77 1.18 2.67
C GLY A 56 8.71 1.69 1.69
N GLY A 57 7.88 2.61 2.18
CA GLY A 57 6.74 3.12 1.41
C GLY A 57 7.17 3.85 0.13
N SER A 58 8.19 4.71 0.21
CA SER A 58 8.66 5.51 -0.93
C SER A 58 9.20 4.66 -2.08
N GLU A 59 9.95 3.58 -1.79
CA GLU A 59 10.46 2.69 -2.83
C GLU A 59 9.32 1.94 -3.54
N MET A 60 8.36 1.43 -2.76
CA MET A 60 7.21 0.71 -3.32
C MET A 60 6.31 1.63 -4.14
N LEU A 61 6.09 2.86 -3.67
CA LEU A 61 5.29 3.85 -4.39
C LEU A 61 5.95 4.26 -5.70
N ARG A 62 7.28 4.47 -5.70
CA ARG A 62 8.05 4.76 -6.93
C ARG A 62 7.89 3.63 -7.94
N LEU A 63 8.05 2.38 -7.51
CA LEU A 63 7.90 1.23 -8.38
C LEU A 63 6.48 1.12 -8.96
N ALA A 64 5.45 1.36 -8.15
CA ALA A 64 4.07 1.34 -8.60
C ALA A 64 3.79 2.38 -9.70
N LYS A 65 4.30 3.61 -9.53
CA LYS A 65 4.17 4.68 -10.53
C LYS A 65 4.85 4.30 -11.86
N THR A 66 6.07 3.76 -11.80
CA THR A 66 6.79 3.27 -12.98
C THR A 66 6.02 2.17 -13.72
N VAL A 67 5.36 1.26 -12.98
CA VAL A 67 4.51 0.23 -13.59
C VAL A 67 3.28 0.84 -14.24
N ALA A 68 2.62 1.81 -13.60
CA ALA A 68 1.41 2.44 -14.13
C ALA A 68 1.67 3.30 -15.38
N GLU A 69 2.86 3.89 -15.51
CA GLU A 69 3.27 4.64 -16.69
C GLU A 69 3.47 3.73 -17.93
N ASN A 70 3.68 2.42 -17.72
CA ASN A 70 3.85 1.47 -18.81
C ASN A 70 2.50 1.02 -19.39
N LYS A 71 2.11 1.66 -20.50
CA LYS A 71 0.83 1.38 -21.20
C LYS A 71 0.73 -0.01 -21.82
N GLU A 72 1.84 -0.73 -22.01
CA GLU A 72 1.84 -2.09 -22.57
C GLU A 72 1.47 -3.15 -21.52
N VAL A 73 1.56 -2.80 -20.24
CA VAL A 73 1.30 -3.71 -19.12
C VAL A 73 -0.21 -3.78 -18.84
N ARG A 74 -0.82 -4.89 -19.24
CA ARG A 74 -2.26 -5.16 -18.97
C ARG A 74 -2.55 -5.46 -17.50
N ASN A 75 -1.70 -6.26 -16.84
CA ASN A 75 -1.84 -6.60 -15.43
C ASN A 75 -0.72 -5.94 -14.61
N LYS A 76 -1.01 -4.74 -14.11
CA LYS A 76 -0.06 -3.89 -13.37
C LYS A 76 0.36 -4.55 -12.06
N GLY A 77 -0.56 -5.14 -11.29
CA GLY A 77 -0.25 -5.83 -10.02
C GLY A 77 0.72 -7.01 -10.20
N ALA A 78 0.46 -7.89 -11.17
CA ALA A 78 1.35 -9.02 -11.46
C ALA A 78 2.72 -8.56 -11.95
N TYR A 79 2.78 -7.53 -12.79
CA TYR A 79 4.04 -7.01 -13.30
C TYR A 79 4.86 -6.31 -12.20
N PHE A 80 4.20 -5.55 -11.32
CA PHE A 80 4.81 -4.98 -10.12
C PHE A 80 5.49 -6.07 -9.28
N MET A 81 4.79 -7.17 -9.02
CA MET A 81 5.34 -8.30 -8.25
C MET A 81 6.52 -8.98 -8.96
N LYS A 82 6.48 -9.09 -10.29
CA LYS A 82 7.58 -9.61 -11.10
C LYS A 82 8.84 -8.73 -10.98
N ILE A 83 8.70 -7.41 -11.11
CA ILE A 83 9.84 -6.49 -10.97
C ILE A 83 10.42 -6.56 -9.55
N LEU A 84 9.55 -6.53 -8.54
CA LEU A 84 9.97 -6.60 -7.14
C LEU A 84 10.74 -7.89 -6.83
N LYS A 85 10.29 -9.03 -7.36
CA LYS A 85 11.01 -10.32 -7.24
C LYS A 85 12.39 -10.24 -7.89
N ASN A 86 12.49 -9.68 -9.10
CA ASN A 86 13.76 -9.57 -9.82
C ASN A 86 14.75 -8.63 -9.12
N GLN A 87 14.27 -7.53 -8.53
CA GLN A 87 15.10 -6.62 -7.75
C GLN A 87 15.65 -7.30 -6.49
N ASN A 88 14.84 -8.13 -5.81
CA ASN A 88 15.31 -8.90 -4.66
C ASN A 88 16.35 -9.94 -5.08
N LEU A 89 16.16 -10.67 -6.19
CA LEU A 89 17.13 -11.66 -6.68
C LEU A 89 18.50 -11.01 -6.98
N ARG A 90 18.51 -9.84 -7.62
CA ARG A 90 19.75 -9.08 -7.88
C ARG A 90 20.49 -8.64 -6.60
N LYS A 91 19.79 -8.40 -5.49
CA LYS A 91 20.44 -8.10 -4.20
C LYS A 91 21.24 -9.30 -3.67
N TYR A 92 20.82 -10.53 -3.99
CA TYR A 92 21.51 -11.76 -3.57
C TYR A 92 22.63 -12.21 -4.52
N GLU A 93 22.62 -11.77 -5.79
CA GLU A 93 23.70 -12.04 -6.76
C GLU A 93 24.98 -11.24 -6.47
N ASN A 94 24.87 -10.10 -5.79
CA ASN A 94 25.98 -9.19 -5.48
C ASN A 94 26.59 -9.43 -4.08
N VAL A 95 26.17 -10.48 -3.37
CA VAL A 95 26.74 -10.83 -2.07
C VAL A 95 28.01 -11.66 -2.33
N PRO A 96 29.19 -11.27 -1.80
CA PRO A 96 30.40 -12.07 -1.96
C PRO A 96 30.11 -13.49 -1.49
N LYS A 97 30.33 -14.48 -2.36
CA LYS A 97 30.29 -15.87 -1.94
C LYS A 97 31.40 -16.04 -0.93
N TYR A 98 31.07 -16.32 0.32
CA TYR A 98 32.06 -16.74 1.30
C TYR A 98 32.70 -18.02 0.75
N GLU A 99 33.97 -17.92 0.33
CA GLU A 99 34.81 -19.06 0.02
C GLU A 99 34.90 -19.90 1.29
N LYS A 100 34.54 -21.19 1.18
CA LYS A 100 34.81 -22.20 2.21
C LYS A 100 36.13 -22.88 1.88
#